data_AF-A0A2G2C0T2-F1
#
_entry.id   AF-A0A2G2C0T2-F1
#
_cell.length_a   1.000
_cell.length_b   1.000
_cell.length_c   1.000
_cell.angle_alpha   90.00
_cell.angle_beta   90.00
_cell.angle_gamma   90.00
#
_symmetry.space_group_name_H-M   'P 1'
#
loop_
_entity.id
_entity.type
_entity.pdbx_description
1 polymer ?
#
loop_
_entity_poly.entity_id
_entity_poly.type
_entity_poly.pdbx_seq_one_letter_code
_entity_poly.pdbx_strand_id
1 'polypeptide(L)'
;MAGIETAMGLVSIVLGVTSILQNIKEKDDTAEKIGLIREASLKIALAHDFLSEAKDFHDEFENLVNISLTPILSDFEFVKSDQNQKEKLTKRLLDAEKKFVNNRELIKIAVGDGDVGPINPMRQEIDKIASLIPELDNSLNSYSSAIISLDLLCATKNFGTDLESTLRQIDTQTVRIKSNADRIIFNMLPIVKWLHFELHAALGDLP
;
A
#
# COMPACT_ATOMS: atom_id res chain seq x y z
N MET A 1 -19.80 12.28 4.27
CA MET A 1 -19.57 12.52 2.83
C MET A 1 -18.25 13.26 2.69
N ALA A 2 -17.16 12.52 2.52
CA ALA A 2 -15.84 13.01 2.13
C ALA A 2 -15.02 11.79 1.68
N GLY A 3 -15.55 11.06 0.70
CA GLY A 3 -14.83 10.04 -0.05
C GLY A 3 -14.84 10.51 -1.50
N ILE A 4 -14.17 11.64 -1.76
CA ILE A 4 -14.12 12.24 -3.09
C ILE A 4 -12.82 11.77 -3.74
N GLU A 5 -12.98 10.78 -4.62
CA GLU A 5 -12.30 10.71 -5.92
C GLU A 5 -10.75 10.66 -5.99
N THR A 6 -10.07 9.90 -5.15
CA THR A 6 -8.66 9.53 -5.41
C THR A 6 -8.53 8.09 -5.89
N ALA A 7 -9.14 7.79 -7.05
CA ALA A 7 -8.84 6.58 -7.81
C ALA A 7 -8.42 6.93 -9.24
N MET A 8 -7.53 7.91 -9.41
CA MET A 8 -6.75 7.96 -10.65
C MET A 8 -5.57 7.01 -10.51
N GLY A 9 -5.50 6.02 -11.39
CA GLY A 9 -4.44 5.04 -11.34
C GLY A 9 -3.07 5.62 -11.62
N LEU A 10 -2.05 5.04 -10.99
CA LEU A 10 -0.64 5.41 -11.18
C LEU A 10 -0.24 5.50 -12.67
N VAL A 11 -0.74 4.54 -13.48
CA VAL A 11 -0.61 4.53 -14.94
C VAL A 11 -1.21 5.80 -15.57
N SER A 12 -2.40 6.22 -15.16
CA SER A 12 -3.07 7.42 -15.65
C SER A 12 -2.34 8.70 -15.24
N ILE A 13 -1.77 8.73 -14.04
CA ILE A 13 -0.92 9.85 -13.58
C ILE A 13 0.31 9.96 -14.46
N VAL A 14 1.04 8.86 -14.63
CA VAL A 14 2.28 8.83 -15.43
C VAL A 14 2.01 9.18 -16.89
N LEU A 15 1.00 8.57 -17.52
CA LEU A 15 0.60 8.87 -18.90
C LEU A 15 0.13 10.31 -19.06
N GLY A 16 -0.68 10.81 -18.12
CA GLY A 16 -1.17 12.19 -18.12
C GLY A 16 -0.04 13.19 -18.05
N VAL A 17 0.91 13.01 -17.12
CA VAL A 17 2.08 13.89 -16.99
C VAL A 17 2.93 13.82 -18.26
N THR A 18 3.20 12.63 -18.79
CA THR A 18 4.02 12.46 -20.02
C THR A 18 3.38 13.18 -21.21
N SER A 19 2.06 13.04 -21.40
CA SER A 19 1.33 13.69 -22.50
C SER A 19 1.32 15.21 -22.36
N ILE A 20 1.11 15.74 -21.15
CA ILE A 20 1.16 17.19 -20.89
C ILE A 20 2.54 17.76 -21.21
N LEU A 21 3.61 17.05 -20.83
CA LEU A 21 4.98 17.48 -21.06
C LEU A 21 5.37 17.47 -22.54
N GLN A 22 4.86 16.51 -23.32
CA GLN A 22 5.01 16.53 -24.78
C GLN A 22 4.31 17.75 -25.38
N ASN A 23 3.07 18.03 -24.96
CA ASN A 23 2.34 19.20 -25.42
C ASN A 23 3.06 20.52 -25.09
N ILE A 24 3.75 20.62 -23.94
CA ILE A 24 4.54 21.82 -23.60
C ILE A 24 5.64 22.08 -24.64
N LYS A 25 6.29 21.04 -25.17
CA LYS A 25 7.35 21.17 -26.18
C LYS A 25 6.82 21.64 -27.54
N GLU A 26 5.56 21.36 -27.84
CA GLU A 26 4.91 21.67 -29.12
C GLU A 26 4.23 23.05 -29.14
N LYS A 27 4.14 23.73 -27.98
CA LYS A 27 3.43 25.00 -27.84
C LYS A 27 4.39 26.19 -27.88
N ASP A 28 4.03 27.23 -28.62
CA ASP A 28 4.79 28.49 -28.66
C ASP A 28 4.28 29.53 -27.65
N ASP A 29 3.00 29.45 -27.25
CA ASP A 29 2.39 30.40 -26.33
C ASP A 29 2.79 30.13 -24.87
N THR A 30 3.39 31.14 -24.22
CA THR A 30 3.88 31.04 -22.84
C THR A 30 2.75 30.87 -21.83
N ALA A 31 1.57 31.45 -22.05
CA ALA A 31 0.46 31.33 -21.12
C ALA A 31 -0.15 29.92 -21.15
N GLU A 32 -0.29 29.32 -22.34
CA GLU A 32 -0.68 27.92 -22.51
C GLU A 32 0.35 26.96 -21.87
N LYS A 33 1.65 27.21 -22.06
CA LYS A 33 2.72 26.43 -21.41
C LYS A 33 2.62 26.46 -19.89
N ILE A 34 2.38 27.65 -19.30
CA ILE A 34 2.18 27.79 -17.85
C ILE A 34 0.94 27.02 -17.38
N GLY A 35 -0.15 27.04 -18.15
CA GLY A 35 -1.36 26.26 -17.87
C GLY A 35 -1.08 24.75 -17.81
N LEU A 36 -0.38 24.22 -18.81
CA LEU A 36 0.02 22.82 -18.88
C LEU A 36 0.96 22.42 -17.73
N ILE A 37 1.92 23.26 -17.37
CA ILE A 37 2.83 23.02 -16.24
C ILE A 37 2.06 22.90 -14.93
N ARG A 38 1.06 23.75 -14.72
CA ARG A 38 0.17 23.67 -13.54
C ARG A 38 -0.59 22.35 -13.52
N GLU A 39 -1.11 21.91 -14.66
CA GLU A 39 -1.81 20.63 -14.78
C GLU A 39 -0.87 19.43 -14.49
N ALA A 40 0.34 19.43 -15.04
CA ALA A 40 1.34 18.41 -14.74
C ALA A 40 1.69 18.40 -13.24
N SER A 41 1.87 19.58 -12.62
CA SER A 41 2.17 19.70 -11.19
C SER A 41 1.04 19.12 -10.32
N LEU A 42 -0.22 19.38 -10.68
CA LEU A 42 -1.38 18.80 -9.99
C LEU A 42 -1.40 17.27 -10.11
N LYS A 43 -1.09 16.70 -11.27
CA LYS A 43 -1.00 15.24 -11.43
C LYS A 43 0.17 14.64 -10.66
N ILE A 44 1.31 15.33 -10.58
CA ILE A 44 2.44 14.90 -9.76
C ILE A 44 2.07 14.91 -8.26
N ALA A 45 1.30 15.89 -7.80
CA ALA A 45 0.82 15.92 -6.42
C ALA A 45 0.04 14.64 -6.05
N LEU A 46 -0.78 14.11 -6.97
CA LEU A 46 -1.49 12.85 -6.75
C LEU A 46 -0.55 11.63 -6.62
N ALA A 47 0.63 11.66 -7.27
CA ALA A 47 1.66 10.65 -7.06
C ALA A 47 2.31 10.75 -5.66
N HIS A 48 2.38 11.96 -5.09
CA HIS A 48 2.82 12.16 -3.70
C HIS A 48 1.75 11.71 -2.70
N ASP A 49 0.49 12.05 -2.93
CA ASP A 49 -0.62 11.64 -2.07
C ASP A 49 -0.65 10.11 -1.95
N PHE A 50 -0.53 9.41 -3.08
CA PHE A 50 -0.36 7.96 -3.12
C PHE A 50 0.81 7.46 -2.25
N LEU A 51 1.99 8.08 -2.39
CA LEU A 51 3.18 7.66 -1.68
C LEU A 51 3.03 7.90 -0.17
N SER A 52 2.36 8.98 0.22
CA SER A 52 2.03 9.29 1.60
C SER A 52 1.06 8.25 2.18
N GLU A 53 -0.03 7.95 1.48
CA GLU A 53 -1.01 6.94 1.91
C GLU A 53 -0.38 5.56 2.08
N ALA A 54 0.46 5.12 1.13
CA ALA A 54 1.17 3.85 1.20
C ALA A 54 2.13 3.80 2.40
N LYS A 55 2.82 4.91 2.68
CA LYS A 55 3.73 5.03 3.83
C LYS A 55 2.96 5.03 5.15
N ASP A 56 1.87 5.78 5.25
CA ASP A 56 1.06 5.84 6.47
C ASP A 56 0.50 4.45 6.80
N PHE A 57 -0.01 3.72 5.79
CA PHE A 57 -0.38 2.32 5.96
C PHE A 57 0.79 1.45 6.42
N HIS A 58 1.97 1.58 5.80
CA HIS A 58 3.16 0.83 6.21
C HIS A 58 3.50 1.06 7.67
N ASP A 59 3.55 2.33 8.10
CA ASP A 59 3.97 2.70 9.46
C ASP A 59 2.95 2.22 10.50
N GLU A 60 1.66 2.34 10.22
CA GLU A 60 0.60 1.82 11.09
C GLU A 60 0.64 0.30 11.20
N PHE A 61 0.83 -0.39 10.07
CA PHE A 61 0.94 -1.84 10.07
C PHE A 61 2.21 -2.29 10.79
N GLU A 62 3.36 -1.66 10.54
CA GLU A 62 4.61 -1.95 11.23
C GLU A 62 4.48 -1.80 12.74
N ASN A 63 3.77 -0.76 13.21
CA ASN A 63 3.48 -0.58 14.62
C ASN A 63 2.63 -1.72 15.19
N LEU A 64 1.58 -2.17 14.49
CA LEU A 64 0.80 -3.35 14.92
C LEU A 64 1.71 -4.58 15.07
N VAL A 65 2.55 -4.83 14.07
CA VAL A 65 3.43 -6.02 14.04
C VAL A 65 4.43 -5.99 15.17
N ASN A 66 5.21 -4.91 15.27
CA ASN A 66 6.33 -4.84 16.20
C ASN A 66 5.90 -4.66 17.65
N ILE A 67 4.82 -3.89 17.91
CA ILE A 67 4.38 -3.57 19.27
C ILE A 67 3.44 -4.63 19.82
N SER A 68 2.58 -5.21 18.96
CA SER A 68 1.51 -6.09 19.42
C SER A 68 1.70 -7.52 18.97
N LEU A 69 1.82 -7.76 17.66
CA LEU A 69 1.72 -9.11 17.10
C LEU A 69 2.95 -9.97 17.43
N THR A 70 4.16 -9.51 17.12
CA THR A 70 5.40 -10.27 17.33
C THR A 70 5.62 -10.66 18.80
N PRO A 71 5.44 -9.76 19.79
CA PRO A 71 5.55 -10.15 21.20
C PRO A 71 4.51 -11.20 21.60
N ILE A 72 3.25 -11.06 21.15
CA ILE A 72 2.19 -12.02 21.49
C ILE A 72 2.44 -13.39 20.85
N LEU A 73 2.89 -13.43 19.60
CA LEU A 73 3.25 -14.67 18.92
C LEU A 73 4.43 -15.36 19.58
N SER A 74 5.43 -14.60 20.04
CA SER A 74 6.53 -15.15 20.84
C SER A 74 6.04 -15.71 22.17
N ASP A 75 5.15 -14.99 22.89
CA ASP A 75 4.54 -15.48 24.13
C ASP A 75 3.84 -16.84 23.92
N PHE A 76 3.19 -17.06 22.76
CA PHE A 76 2.52 -18.34 22.47
C PHE A 76 3.49 -19.54 22.43
N GLU A 77 4.75 -19.37 22.04
CA GLU A 77 5.75 -20.45 21.99
C GLU A 77 6.08 -20.99 23.39
N PHE A 78 5.93 -20.16 24.42
CA PHE A 78 6.23 -20.49 25.81
C PHE A 78 5.04 -21.11 26.57
N VAL A 79 3.82 -20.99 26.04
CA VAL A 79 2.58 -21.40 26.70
C VAL A 79 2.03 -22.70 26.08
N LYS A 80 2.83 -23.75 26.04
CA LYS A 80 2.50 -24.98 25.26
C LYS A 80 1.23 -25.70 25.74
N SER A 81 0.96 -25.76 27.05
CA SER A 81 -0.13 -26.57 27.62
C SER A 81 -1.19 -25.79 28.42
N ASP A 82 -0.97 -24.52 28.76
CA ASP A 82 -1.92 -23.73 29.56
C ASP A 82 -2.99 -23.08 28.67
N GLN A 83 -4.18 -23.69 28.64
CA GLN A 83 -5.31 -23.19 27.85
C GLN A 83 -5.80 -21.80 28.30
N ASN A 84 -5.73 -21.48 29.59
CA ASN A 84 -6.18 -20.18 30.10
C ASN A 84 -5.23 -19.07 29.65
N GLN A 85 -3.92 -19.34 29.64
CA GLN A 85 -2.95 -18.40 29.10
C GLN A 85 -3.06 -18.27 27.58
N LYS A 86 -3.28 -19.36 26.84
CA LYS A 86 -3.56 -19.30 25.40
C LYS A 86 -4.79 -18.43 25.10
N GLU A 87 -5.90 -18.61 25.83
CA GLU A 87 -7.09 -17.76 25.70
C GLU A 87 -6.79 -16.28 25.96
N LYS A 88 -5.99 -15.98 26.99
CA LYS A 88 -5.58 -14.60 27.32
C LYS A 88 -4.73 -13.98 26.21
N LEU A 89 -3.77 -14.72 25.64
CA LEU A 89 -2.94 -14.25 24.54
C LEU A 89 -3.76 -14.03 23.27
N THR A 90 -4.69 -14.96 22.96
CA THR A 90 -5.59 -14.81 21.81
C THR A 90 -6.43 -13.54 21.93
N LYS A 91 -7.04 -13.28 23.09
CA LYS A 91 -7.81 -12.06 23.34
C LYS A 91 -6.97 -10.79 23.18
N ARG A 92 -5.73 -10.79 23.70
CA ARG A 92 -4.79 -9.67 23.50
C ARG A 92 -4.50 -9.41 22.02
N LEU A 93 -4.34 -10.46 21.22
CA LEU A 93 -4.10 -10.34 19.78
C LEU A 93 -5.31 -9.73 19.08
N LEU A 94 -6.52 -10.24 19.35
CA LEU A 94 -7.76 -9.74 18.77
C LEU A 94 -8.03 -8.27 19.18
N ASP A 95 -7.73 -7.89 20.42
CA ASP A 95 -7.88 -6.50 20.87
C ASP A 95 -6.87 -5.55 20.22
N ALA A 96 -5.67 -6.02 19.91
CA ALA A 96 -4.69 -5.25 19.15
C ALA A 96 -5.10 -5.08 17.69
N GLU A 97 -5.63 -6.14 17.07
CA GLU A 97 -6.08 -6.12 15.68
C GLU A 97 -7.28 -5.20 15.47
N LYS A 98 -8.26 -5.21 16.39
CA LYS A 98 -9.42 -4.29 16.33
C LYS A 98 -9.04 -2.82 16.29
N LYS A 99 -7.91 -2.45 16.89
CA LYS A 99 -7.38 -1.08 16.84
C LYS A 99 -6.81 -0.74 15.47
N PHE A 100 -6.37 -1.73 14.71
CA PHE A 100 -5.82 -1.58 13.36
C PHE A 100 -6.89 -1.63 12.25
N VAL A 101 -7.92 -2.48 12.36
CA VAL A 101 -8.98 -2.61 11.32
C VAL A 101 -9.71 -1.30 11.04
N ASN A 102 -9.87 -0.45 12.06
CA ASN A 102 -10.50 0.86 11.90
C ASN A 102 -9.71 1.84 11.00
N ASN A 103 -8.46 1.53 10.64
CA ASN A 103 -7.64 2.34 9.75
C ASN A 103 -7.43 1.72 8.35
N ARG A 104 -8.06 0.57 8.07
CA ARG A 104 -7.70 -0.30 6.93
C ARG A 104 -8.20 0.14 5.55
N GLU A 105 -8.83 1.31 5.42
CA GLU A 105 -9.35 1.79 4.12
C GLU A 105 -8.29 2.51 3.24
N LEU A 106 -7.01 2.52 3.63
CA LEU A 106 -6.00 3.45 3.11
C LEU A 106 -5.26 3.04 1.83
N ILE A 107 -5.52 1.89 1.22
CA ILE A 107 -4.88 1.52 -0.07
C ILE A 107 -5.94 1.02 -1.03
N LYS A 108 -6.67 1.94 -1.66
CA LYS A 108 -7.49 1.63 -2.85
C LYS A 108 -6.87 2.31 -4.06
N ILE A 109 -6.04 1.57 -4.78
CA ILE A 109 -5.50 2.03 -6.05
C ILE A 109 -6.02 1.12 -7.15
N ALA A 110 -6.77 1.70 -8.08
CA ALA A 110 -6.96 1.10 -9.38
C ALA A 110 -5.70 1.40 -10.20
N VAL A 111 -4.85 0.43 -10.52
CA VAL A 111 -3.92 0.63 -11.64
C VAL A 111 -4.78 0.67 -12.90
N GLY A 112 -4.90 1.84 -13.51
CA GLY A 112 -5.75 2.01 -14.68
C GLY A 112 -5.25 1.18 -15.86
N ASP A 113 -6.18 0.67 -16.65
CA ASP A 113 -5.90 0.05 -17.95
C ASP A 113 -5.46 1.13 -18.94
N GLY A 114 -4.15 1.33 -19.06
CA GLY A 114 -3.57 2.27 -20.01
C GLY A 114 -2.25 1.72 -20.51
N ASP A 115 -2.07 1.70 -21.83
CA ASP A 115 -0.79 1.34 -22.41
C ASP A 115 0.20 2.49 -22.20
N VAL A 116 1.04 2.36 -21.18
CA VAL A 116 2.22 3.21 -21.01
C VAL A 116 3.19 2.81 -22.12
N GLY A 117 3.04 3.42 -23.30
CA GLY A 117 3.70 2.98 -24.53
C GLY A 117 5.20 2.64 -24.38
N PRO A 118 5.79 1.92 -25.34
CA PRO A 118 7.04 1.15 -25.19
C PRO A 118 8.32 1.94 -24.80
N ILE A 119 8.24 3.25 -24.62
CA ILE A 119 9.40 4.16 -24.38
C ILE A 119 9.30 4.83 -22.99
N ASN A 120 8.37 4.45 -22.10
CA ASN A 120 8.34 5.03 -20.76
C ASN A 120 9.46 4.44 -19.86
N PRO A 121 10.43 5.24 -19.38
CA PRO A 121 11.53 4.74 -18.55
C PRO A 121 11.07 4.08 -17.24
N MET A 122 9.89 4.45 -16.75
CA MET A 122 9.31 3.98 -15.49
C MET A 122 8.32 2.81 -15.67
N ARG A 123 8.20 2.25 -16.90
CA ARG A 123 7.27 1.15 -17.18
C ARG A 123 7.48 -0.03 -16.25
N GLN A 124 8.75 -0.42 -16.02
CA GLN A 124 9.08 -1.56 -15.19
C GLN A 124 8.61 -1.38 -13.74
N GLU A 125 8.77 -0.19 -13.17
CA GLU A 125 8.37 0.17 -11.80
C GLU A 125 6.84 0.17 -11.68
N ILE A 126 6.15 0.70 -12.68
CA ILE A 126 4.68 0.71 -12.76
C ILE A 126 4.14 -0.72 -12.82
N ASP A 127 4.69 -1.57 -13.69
CA ASP A 127 4.25 -2.97 -13.82
C ASP A 127 4.52 -3.76 -12.53
N LYS A 128 5.64 -3.52 -11.84
CA LYS A 128 5.93 -4.11 -10.51
C LYS A 128 4.90 -3.69 -9.47
N ILE A 129 4.53 -2.41 -9.41
CA ILE A 129 3.49 -1.93 -8.49
C ILE A 129 2.14 -2.57 -8.83
N ALA A 130 1.82 -2.66 -10.12
CA ALA A 130 0.58 -3.28 -10.60
C ALA A 130 0.45 -4.75 -10.19
N SER A 131 1.54 -5.52 -10.23
CA SER A 131 1.52 -6.91 -9.76
C SER A 131 1.45 -7.03 -8.24
N LEU A 132 1.99 -6.05 -7.51
CA LEU A 132 2.05 -6.06 -6.05
C LEU A 132 0.71 -5.75 -5.37
N ILE A 133 -0.13 -4.91 -5.97
CA ILE A 133 -1.42 -4.53 -5.39
C ILE A 133 -2.33 -5.76 -5.18
N PRO A 134 -2.58 -6.62 -6.19
CA PRO A 134 -3.36 -7.85 -5.98
C PRO A 134 -2.72 -8.81 -4.98
N GLU A 135 -1.39 -8.89 -4.91
CA GLU A 135 -0.69 -9.71 -3.91
C GLU A 135 -0.92 -9.20 -2.48
N LEU A 136 -0.83 -7.89 -2.28
CA LEU A 136 -1.13 -7.23 -1.01
C LEU A 136 -2.57 -7.48 -0.58
N ASP A 137 -3.53 -7.30 -1.48
CA ASP A 137 -4.96 -7.55 -1.23
C ASP A 137 -5.23 -9.00 -0.85
N ASN A 138 -4.62 -9.95 -1.57
CA ASN A 138 -4.76 -11.37 -1.27
C ASN A 138 -4.19 -11.72 0.11
N SER A 139 -3.04 -11.15 0.48
CA SER A 139 -2.44 -11.37 1.79
C SER A 139 -3.25 -10.70 2.91
N LEU A 140 -3.81 -9.52 2.67
CA LEU A 140 -4.75 -8.84 3.57
C LEU A 140 -6.02 -9.69 3.81
N ASN A 141 -6.63 -10.20 2.74
CA ASN A 141 -7.82 -11.05 2.86
C ASN A 141 -7.52 -12.35 3.61
N SER A 142 -6.36 -12.95 3.34
CA SER A 142 -5.89 -14.16 4.03
C SER A 142 -5.60 -13.91 5.51
N TYR A 143 -5.04 -12.76 5.86
CA TYR A 143 -4.82 -12.33 7.24
C TYR A 143 -6.16 -12.17 7.97
N SER A 144 -7.12 -11.45 7.39
CA SER A 144 -8.45 -11.26 8.02
C SER A 144 -9.20 -12.56 8.23
N SER A 145 -9.11 -13.48 7.27
CA SER A 145 -9.72 -14.80 7.41
C SER A 145 -9.10 -15.59 8.57
N ALA A 146 -7.78 -15.46 8.78
CA ALA A 146 -7.09 -16.07 9.90
C ALA A 146 -7.48 -15.40 11.25
N ILE A 147 -7.66 -14.08 11.29
CA ILE A 147 -8.16 -13.38 12.49
C ILE A 147 -9.58 -13.82 12.85
N ILE A 148 -10.48 -13.94 11.87
CA ILE A 148 -11.85 -14.45 12.10
C ILE A 148 -11.79 -15.89 12.64
N SER A 149 -10.92 -16.72 12.08
CA SER A 149 -10.72 -18.10 12.54
C SER A 149 -10.20 -18.12 13.98
N LEU A 150 -9.26 -17.22 14.32
CA LEU A 150 -8.71 -17.08 15.67
C LEU A 150 -9.78 -16.69 16.70
N ASP A 151 -10.69 -15.76 16.34
CA ASP A 151 -11.82 -15.37 17.19
C ASP A 151 -12.76 -16.55 17.45
N LEU A 152 -13.08 -17.33 16.41
CA LEU A 152 -13.88 -18.55 16.54
C LEU A 152 -13.22 -19.60 17.44
N LEU A 153 -11.92 -19.83 17.28
CA LEU A 153 -11.15 -20.75 18.13
C LEU A 153 -11.15 -20.28 19.60
N CYS A 154 -11.06 -18.97 19.84
CA CYS A 154 -11.18 -18.40 21.17
C CYS A 154 -12.57 -18.63 21.78
N ALA A 155 -13.63 -18.39 21.01
CA ALA A 155 -15.02 -18.55 21.45
C ALA A 155 -15.36 -20.02 21.77
N THR A 156 -14.82 -20.95 20.98
CA THR A 156 -15.04 -22.40 21.13
C THR A 156 -14.05 -23.08 22.08
N LYS A 157 -13.07 -22.32 22.60
CA LYS A 157 -11.95 -22.83 23.42
C LYS A 157 -11.16 -23.97 22.77
N ASN A 158 -11.09 -23.97 21.43
CA ASN A 158 -10.32 -24.96 20.68
C ASN A 158 -8.88 -24.45 20.45
N PHE A 159 -7.99 -24.77 21.39
CA PHE A 159 -6.58 -24.33 21.37
C PHE A 159 -5.58 -25.42 20.97
N GLY A 160 -6.03 -26.36 20.12
CA GLY A 160 -5.23 -27.46 19.57
C GLY A 160 -4.44 -27.06 18.32
N THR A 161 -4.26 -27.99 17.39
CA THR A 161 -3.51 -27.80 16.13
C THR A 161 -4.06 -26.68 15.24
N ASP A 162 -5.36 -26.42 15.32
CA ASP A 162 -6.02 -25.37 14.55
C ASP A 162 -5.54 -23.97 14.96
N LEU A 163 -5.24 -23.78 16.25
CA LEU A 163 -4.67 -22.54 16.76
C LEU A 163 -3.27 -22.31 16.19
N GLU A 164 -2.41 -23.32 16.25
CA GLU A 164 -1.02 -23.22 15.75
C GLU A 164 -0.99 -22.92 14.25
N SER A 165 -1.85 -23.59 13.48
CA SER A 165 -2.02 -23.33 12.04
C SER A 165 -2.49 -21.88 11.79
N THR A 166 -3.48 -21.41 12.56
CA THR A 166 -4.02 -20.06 12.43
C THR A 166 -2.97 -18.99 12.79
N LEU A 167 -2.24 -19.16 13.90
CA LEU A 167 -1.18 -18.23 14.31
C LEU A 167 -0.03 -18.20 13.28
N ARG A 168 0.35 -19.34 12.72
CA ARG A 168 1.36 -19.40 11.65
C ARG A 168 0.89 -18.70 10.38
N GLN A 169 -0.39 -18.83 10.04
CA GLN A 169 -0.97 -18.11 8.91
C GLN A 169 -0.95 -16.60 9.15
N ILE A 170 -1.33 -16.14 10.36
CA ILE A 170 -1.24 -14.73 10.76
C ILE A 170 0.19 -14.21 10.60
N ASP A 171 1.18 -14.91 11.15
CA ASP A 171 2.60 -14.55 11.04
C ASP A 171 3.07 -14.46 9.58
N THR A 172 2.79 -15.50 8.79
CA THR A 172 3.17 -15.55 7.37
C THR A 172 2.55 -14.42 6.56
N GLN A 173 1.26 -14.15 6.75
CA GLN A 173 0.60 -13.07 6.02
C GLN A 173 1.08 -11.70 6.47
N THR A 174 1.43 -11.53 7.74
CA THR A 174 2.00 -10.30 8.27
C THR A 174 3.31 -9.94 7.57
N VAL A 175 4.22 -10.90 7.44
CA VAL A 175 5.49 -10.69 6.73
C VAL A 175 5.25 -10.32 5.26
N ARG A 176 4.29 -10.97 4.60
CA ARG A 176 3.95 -10.68 3.20
C ARG A 176 3.33 -9.30 3.01
N ILE A 177 2.40 -8.90 3.88
CA ILE A 177 1.77 -7.57 3.84
C ILE A 177 2.84 -6.50 3.97
N LYS A 178 3.72 -6.60 4.99
CA LYS A 178 4.82 -5.66 5.18
C LYS A 178 5.72 -5.59 3.94
N SER A 179 6.19 -6.75 3.48
CA SER A 179 7.10 -6.82 2.33
C SER A 179 6.48 -6.23 1.05
N ASN A 180 5.19 -6.47 0.80
CA ASN A 180 4.53 -5.93 -0.38
C ASN A 180 4.29 -4.42 -0.26
N ALA A 181 3.91 -3.91 0.91
CA ALA A 181 3.79 -2.47 1.18
C ALA A 181 5.14 -1.75 0.98
N ASP A 182 6.22 -2.29 1.55
CA ASP A 182 7.59 -1.77 1.35
C ASP A 182 7.94 -1.71 -0.14
N ARG A 183 7.71 -2.81 -0.87
CA ARG A 183 8.02 -2.88 -2.30
C ARG A 183 7.20 -1.87 -3.10
N ILE A 184 5.94 -1.61 -2.75
CA ILE A 184 5.14 -0.56 -3.41
C ILE A 184 5.79 0.81 -3.21
N ILE A 185 6.15 1.16 -1.97
CA ILE A 185 6.83 2.42 -1.64
C ILE A 185 8.14 2.55 -2.43
N PHE A 186 9.00 1.52 -2.38
CA PHE A 186 10.31 1.56 -3.04
C PHE A 186 10.23 1.64 -4.57
N ASN A 187 9.23 1.01 -5.19
CA ASN A 187 9.02 1.12 -6.64
C ASN A 187 8.36 2.46 -7.01
N MET A 188 7.66 3.14 -6.10
CA MET A 188 7.03 4.42 -6.36
C MET A 188 8.02 5.60 -6.32
N LEU A 189 9.02 5.53 -5.44
CA LEU A 189 10.06 6.57 -5.32
C LEU A 189 10.74 6.95 -6.65
N PRO A 190 11.23 6.02 -7.50
CA PRO A 190 11.83 6.37 -8.78
C PRO A 190 10.83 7.04 -9.74
N ILE A 191 9.56 6.64 -9.72
CA ILE A 191 8.50 7.24 -10.55
C ILE A 191 8.32 8.71 -10.18
N VAL A 192 8.12 9.00 -8.90
CA VAL A 192 7.95 10.37 -8.40
C VAL A 192 9.16 11.24 -8.72
N LYS A 193 10.38 10.70 -8.56
CA LYS A 193 11.63 11.40 -8.91
C LYS A 193 11.71 11.70 -10.40
N TRP A 194 11.36 10.74 -11.26
CA TRP A 194 11.36 10.92 -12.70
C TRP A 194 10.33 11.95 -13.14
N LEU A 195 9.11 11.92 -12.60
CA LEU A 195 8.07 12.91 -12.90
C LEU A 195 8.53 14.35 -12.56
N HIS A 196 9.19 14.52 -11.41
CA HIS A 196 9.79 15.81 -11.02
C HIS A 196 10.92 16.25 -11.95
N PHE A 197 11.79 15.32 -12.36
CA PHE A 197 12.86 15.60 -13.31
C PHE A 197 12.28 16.10 -14.64
N GLU A 198 11.27 15.43 -15.19
CA GLU A 198 10.65 15.81 -16.45
C GLU A 198 9.93 17.16 -16.36
N LEU A 199 9.21 17.42 -15.25
CA LEU A 199 8.61 18.74 -15.01
C LEU A 199 9.66 19.85 -14.94
N HIS A 200 10.79 19.59 -14.25
CA HIS A 200 11.87 20.55 -14.13
C HIS A 200 12.56 20.83 -15.47
N ALA A 201 12.76 19.80 -16.29
CA ALA A 201 13.27 19.96 -17.65
C ALA A 201 12.35 20.86 -18.48
N ALA A 202 11.03 20.63 -18.44
CA ALA A 202 10.05 21.44 -19.15
C ALA A 202 9.97 22.90 -18.65
N LEU A 203 10.26 23.13 -17.36
CA LEU A 203 10.39 24.49 -16.79
C LEU A 203 11.62 25.22 -17.33
N GLY A 204 12.73 24.51 -17.56
CA GLY A 204 13.96 25.08 -18.12
C GLY A 204 13.81 25.52 -19.58
N ASP A 205 12.80 25.01 -20.30
CA ASP A 205 12.45 25.38 -21.67
C ASP A 205 11.52 26.61 -21.75
N LEU A 206 11.17 27.24 -20.62
CA LEU A 206 10.44 28.51 -20.60
C LEU A 206 11.41 29.69 -20.84
N PRO A 207 11.08 30.63 -21.74
CA PRO A 207 11.90 31.81 -22.04
C PRO A 207 11.98 32.82 -20.89
#